data_AF-A0A670KG83-F1
#
_entry.id   AF-A0A670KG83-F1
#
_cell.length_a   1.000
_cell.length_b   1.000
_cell.length_c   1.000
_cell.angle_alpha   90.00
_cell.angle_beta   90.00
_cell.angle_gamma   90.00
#
_symmetry.space_group_name_H-M   'P 1'
#
loop_
_entity.id
_entity.type
_entity.pdbx_description
1 polymer ?
#
loop_
_entity_poly.entity_id
_entity_poly.type
_entity_poly.pdbx_seq_one_letter_code
_entity_poly.pdbx_strand_id
1 'polypeptide(L)'
;AGVVDRVNKLICVKVQQKRWKVETNSRLDSVLRRSAEDELAMRDYLQEGDLISAEVQAVFSDGAVSLHTRSLKYGKLGQGVLVQVSPSLVKRQKTHFHDLTCGASVILGNNGFIWIYPTPKQKNEEAGGFITNLEPVPLSDREVISRLRNCIVALAEQKQMLYDTSILYCYEASLSHEQIKDLLKPEVMEKIVLETRQRLLELEG
;
A
#
# COMPACT_ATOMS: atom_id res chain seq x y z
N ALA A 1 20.79 5.19 21.04
CA ALA A 1 19.68 4.33 20.64
C ALA A 1 18.70 5.17 19.84
N GLY A 2 18.67 5.03 18.52
CA GLY A 2 17.78 5.81 17.66
C GLY A 2 16.33 5.37 17.88
N VAL A 3 15.44 6.33 18.08
CA VAL A 3 14.00 6.12 18.08
C VAL A 3 13.63 5.50 16.73
N VAL A 4 13.29 4.22 16.72
CA VAL A 4 12.76 3.56 15.52
C VAL A 4 11.36 4.14 15.34
N ASP A 5 11.23 5.16 14.50
CA ASP A 5 9.93 5.54 13.96
C ASP A 5 9.30 4.27 13.39
N ARG A 6 8.08 3.94 13.83
CA ARG A 6 7.38 2.72 13.41
C ARG A 6 7.10 2.80 11.91
N VAL A 7 7.95 2.16 11.11
CA VAL A 7 7.83 2.18 9.65
C VAL A 7 6.87 1.09 9.21
N ASN A 8 5.75 1.47 8.58
CA ASN A 8 4.86 0.52 7.92
C ASN A 8 5.48 0.05 6.61
N LYS A 9 5.50 -1.26 6.36
CA LYS A 9 5.92 -1.85 5.08
C LYS A 9 4.86 -2.82 4.58
N LEU A 10 4.67 -2.84 3.27
CA LEU A 10 3.97 -3.93 2.59
C LEU A 10 4.98 -4.94 2.06
N ILE A 11 4.59 -6.19 2.08
CA ILE A 11 5.47 -7.34 1.96
C ILE A 11 4.90 -8.27 0.91
N CYS A 12 5.71 -8.67 -0.06
CA CYS A 12 5.41 -9.83 -0.90
C CYS A 12 6.14 -11.06 -0.34
N VAL A 13 5.37 -12.12 -0.08
CA VAL A 13 5.88 -13.36 0.52
C VAL A 13 6.63 -14.19 -0.52
N LYS A 14 7.91 -14.49 -0.24
CA LYS A 14 8.72 -15.48 -0.98
C LYS A 14 9.09 -16.64 -0.06
N VAL A 15 8.85 -17.88 -0.49
CA VAL A 15 9.16 -19.07 0.32
C VAL A 15 10.63 -19.46 0.16
N GLN A 16 11.34 -19.71 1.27
CA GLN A 16 12.59 -20.49 1.28
C GLN A 16 12.54 -21.53 2.40
N GLN A 17 13.19 -22.69 2.19
CA GLN A 17 12.98 -23.95 2.92
C GLN A 17 12.92 -23.89 4.47
N LYS A 18 13.50 -22.86 5.13
CA LYS A 18 13.51 -22.70 6.60
C LYS A 18 13.29 -21.28 7.14
N ARG A 19 13.06 -20.27 6.28
CA ARG A 19 12.80 -18.86 6.66
C ARG A 19 11.98 -18.16 5.57
N TRP A 20 11.01 -17.34 5.95
CA TRP A 20 10.25 -16.50 5.02
C TRP A 20 11.08 -15.26 4.67
N LYS A 21 11.55 -15.20 3.43
CA LYS A 21 12.14 -13.98 2.87
C LYS A 21 11.03 -13.12 2.32
N VAL A 22 11.15 -11.83 2.58
CA VAL A 22 10.15 -10.85 2.22
C VAL A 22 10.77 -9.84 1.27
N GLU A 23 10.13 -9.63 0.13
CA GLU A 23 10.50 -8.55 -0.76
C GLU A 23 9.91 -7.23 -0.27
N THR A 24 10.80 -6.32 0.15
CA THR A 24 10.44 -4.99 0.66
C THR A 24 11.11 -3.86 -0.12
N ASN A 25 11.52 -4.10 -1.37
CA ASN A 25 12.22 -3.08 -2.18
C ASN A 25 13.41 -2.43 -1.44
N SER A 26 14.15 -3.24 -0.68
CA SER A 26 15.33 -2.85 0.08
C SER A 26 16.58 -3.53 -0.48
N ARG A 27 17.75 -2.93 -0.27
CA ARG A 27 19.05 -3.49 -0.70
C ARG A 27 19.34 -4.88 -0.10
N LEU A 28 18.69 -5.22 1.01
CA LEU A 28 18.87 -6.47 1.74
C LEU A 28 17.52 -7.13 2.00
N ASP A 29 17.54 -8.45 2.21
CA ASP A 29 16.38 -9.27 2.51
C ASP A 29 15.73 -8.87 3.85
N SER A 30 14.40 -8.82 3.89
CA SER A 30 13.64 -8.67 5.13
C SER A 30 13.18 -10.02 5.66
N VAL A 31 13.14 -10.16 6.99
CA VAL A 31 12.73 -11.41 7.66
C VAL A 31 11.54 -11.14 8.58
N LEU A 32 10.45 -11.86 8.36
CA LEU A 32 9.30 -11.88 9.27
C LEU A 32 9.57 -12.88 10.41
N ARG A 33 9.59 -12.45 11.68
CA ARG A 33 9.84 -13.34 12.84
C ARG A 33 8.57 -13.50 13.68
N ARG A 34 8.10 -14.74 13.83
CA ARG A 34 7.17 -15.20 14.88
C ARG A 34 7.78 -16.40 15.63
N SER A 35 7.16 -16.84 16.72
CA SER A 35 7.68 -17.94 17.57
C SER A 35 7.77 -19.27 16.79
N ALA A 36 8.58 -20.22 17.29
CA ALA A 36 8.84 -21.50 16.61
C ALA A 36 7.58 -22.37 16.43
N GLU A 37 6.58 -22.25 17.29
CA GLU A 37 5.29 -22.93 17.18
C GLU A 37 4.43 -22.37 16.02
N ASP A 38 4.60 -21.09 15.67
CA ASP A 38 3.90 -20.43 14.57
C ASP A 38 4.50 -20.78 13.19
N GLU A 39 5.73 -21.28 13.11
CA GLU A 39 6.42 -21.56 11.83
C GLU A 39 5.76 -22.67 11.01
N LEU A 40 5.23 -23.71 11.66
CA LEU A 40 4.52 -24.79 10.98
C LEU A 40 3.15 -24.35 10.48
N ALA A 41 2.39 -23.64 11.33
CA ALA A 41 1.06 -23.14 11.01
C ALA A 41 1.09 -22.06 9.91
N MET A 42 2.20 -21.32 9.77
CA MET A 42 2.32 -20.26 8.76
C MET A 42 2.25 -20.76 7.31
N ARG A 43 2.63 -22.02 7.01
CA ARG A 43 2.44 -22.56 5.64
C ARG A 43 0.98 -22.78 5.28
N ASP A 44 0.14 -23.02 6.29
CA ASP A 44 -1.30 -23.18 6.08
C ASP A 44 -1.99 -21.82 5.88
N TYR A 45 -1.42 -20.74 6.42
CA TYR A 45 -2.00 -19.39 6.37
C TYR A 45 -1.43 -18.46 5.28
N LEU A 46 -0.15 -18.60 4.96
CA LEU A 46 0.57 -17.76 3.99
C LEU A 46 1.18 -18.64 2.91
N GLN A 47 0.89 -18.29 1.67
CA GLN A 47 1.39 -18.96 0.49
C GLN A 47 2.30 -18.01 -0.30
N GLU A 48 3.09 -18.58 -1.19
CA GLU A 48 3.93 -17.79 -2.09
C GLU A 48 3.05 -16.86 -2.94
N GLY A 49 3.44 -15.59 -3.04
CA GLY A 49 2.67 -14.56 -3.75
C GLY A 49 1.63 -13.83 -2.91
N ASP A 50 1.39 -14.25 -1.66
CA ASP A 50 0.56 -13.47 -0.74
C ASP A 50 1.20 -12.11 -0.42
N LEU A 51 0.34 -11.12 -0.21
CA LEU A 51 0.74 -9.80 0.27
C LEU A 51 0.38 -9.63 1.74
N ILE A 52 1.29 -9.03 2.50
CA ILE A 52 1.13 -8.80 3.94
C ILE A 52 1.41 -7.33 4.25
N SER A 53 0.61 -6.73 5.12
CA SER A 53 0.98 -5.47 5.80
C SER A 53 1.65 -5.79 7.14
N ALA A 54 2.78 -5.14 7.44
CA ALA A 54 3.47 -5.32 8.71
C ALA A 54 4.18 -4.04 9.18
N GLU A 55 4.51 -4.02 10.48
CA GLU A 55 5.36 -2.99 11.09
C GLU A 55 6.79 -3.49 11.21
N VAL A 56 7.73 -2.57 11.03
CA VAL A 56 9.14 -2.78 11.38
C VAL A 56 9.30 -2.77 12.90
N GLN A 57 9.72 -3.89 13.45
CA GLN A 57 10.05 -4.06 14.86
C GLN A 57 11.45 -3.52 15.18
N ALA A 58 12.42 -3.87 14.34
CA ALA A 58 13.82 -3.54 14.53
C ALA A 58 14.56 -3.54 13.20
N VAL A 59 15.61 -2.71 13.12
CA VAL A 59 16.61 -2.75 12.05
C VAL A 59 17.92 -3.17 12.69
N PHE A 60 18.51 -4.25 12.20
CA PHE A 60 19.76 -4.80 12.72
C PHE A 60 20.97 -4.07 12.12
N SER A 61 22.14 -4.23 12.74
CA SER A 61 23.37 -3.54 12.34
C SER A 61 23.89 -3.94 10.95
N ASP A 62 23.48 -5.11 10.48
CA ASP A 62 23.74 -5.60 9.12
C ASP A 62 22.74 -5.02 8.09
N GLY A 63 21.77 -4.22 8.52
CA GLY A 63 20.71 -3.65 7.67
C GLY A 63 19.51 -4.57 7.46
N ALA A 64 19.49 -5.77 8.06
CA ALA A 64 18.32 -6.63 8.03
C ALA A 64 17.16 -6.01 8.83
N VAL A 65 15.93 -6.27 8.38
CA VAL A 65 14.72 -5.71 8.99
C VAL A 65 13.88 -6.82 9.61
N SER A 66 13.60 -6.70 10.91
CA SER A 66 12.66 -7.55 11.63
C SER A 66 11.25 -6.97 11.54
N LEU A 67 10.28 -7.78 11.15
CA LEU A 67 8.89 -7.38 10.96
C LEU A 67 7.96 -8.12 11.92
N HIS A 68 6.86 -7.50 12.32
CA HIS A 68 5.80 -8.14 13.10
C HIS A 68 4.39 -7.65 12.74
N THR A 69 3.39 -8.46 13.04
CA THR A 69 1.95 -8.18 12.81
C THR A 69 1.18 -8.25 14.14
N ARG A 70 1.62 -7.51 15.17
CA ARG A 70 1.03 -7.59 16.53
C ARG A 70 -0.35 -6.94 16.65
N SER A 71 -0.68 -5.98 15.78
CA SER A 71 -1.99 -5.33 15.75
C SER A 71 -2.87 -5.95 14.67
N LEU A 72 -4.18 -6.04 14.93
CA LEU A 72 -5.19 -6.65 14.05
C LEU A 72 -5.35 -5.91 12.71
N LYS A 73 -4.84 -4.67 12.59
CA LYS A 73 -4.78 -3.93 11.31
C LYS A 73 -3.70 -4.45 10.36
N TYR A 74 -2.77 -5.26 10.86
CA TYR A 74 -1.71 -5.91 10.07
C TYR A 74 -2.04 -7.36 9.83
N GLY A 75 -1.72 -7.86 8.63
CA GLY A 75 -2.04 -9.24 8.27
C GLY A 75 -2.00 -9.44 6.76
N LYS A 76 -2.57 -10.56 6.33
CA LYS A 76 -2.70 -10.90 4.91
C LYS A 76 -3.68 -9.94 4.26
N LEU A 77 -3.28 -9.40 3.11
CA LEU A 77 -4.11 -8.52 2.31
C LEU A 77 -5.03 -9.38 1.43
N GLY A 78 -6.31 -8.97 1.35
CA GLY A 78 -7.31 -9.62 0.52
C GLY A 78 -7.22 -9.23 -0.95
N GLN A 79 -8.37 -9.08 -1.61
CA GLN A 79 -8.41 -8.63 -2.99
C GLN A 79 -8.10 -7.13 -3.12
N GLY A 80 -7.31 -6.77 -4.12
CA GLY A 80 -6.88 -5.40 -4.39
C GLY A 80 -5.80 -5.34 -5.46
N VAL A 81 -5.17 -4.19 -5.57
CA VAL A 81 -4.13 -3.90 -6.57
C VAL A 81 -2.89 -3.33 -5.90
N LEU A 82 -1.74 -3.94 -6.19
CA LEU A 82 -0.43 -3.45 -5.77
C LEU A 82 0.13 -2.51 -6.85
N VAL A 83 0.62 -1.35 -6.42
CA VAL A 83 1.40 -0.41 -7.23
C VAL A 83 2.76 -0.24 -6.59
N GLN A 84 3.82 -0.39 -7.39
CA GLN A 84 5.19 -0.19 -6.95
C GLN A 84 5.72 1.14 -7.47
N VAL A 85 6.17 1.99 -6.56
CA VAL A 85 6.77 3.30 -6.84
C VAL A 85 8.12 3.42 -6.13
N SER A 86 8.86 4.49 -6.42
CA SER A 86 10.07 4.79 -5.63
C SER A 86 9.70 5.04 -4.16
N PRO A 87 10.38 4.41 -3.18
CA PRO A 87 10.16 4.68 -1.76
C PRO A 87 10.30 6.15 -1.39
N SER A 88 11.11 6.91 -2.13
CA SER A 88 11.34 8.35 -1.91
C SER A 88 10.11 9.21 -2.17
N LEU A 89 9.12 8.69 -2.91
CA LEU A 89 7.91 9.42 -3.26
C LEU A 89 6.82 9.29 -2.19
N VAL A 90 6.95 8.36 -1.23
CA VAL A 90 5.95 8.17 -0.18
C VAL A 90 6.23 9.14 0.97
N LYS A 91 5.28 10.04 1.27
CA LYS A 91 5.39 10.98 2.40
C LYS A 91 5.31 10.18 3.71
N ARG A 92 6.27 10.39 4.61
CA ARG A 92 6.20 9.79 5.95
C ARG A 92 5.11 10.48 6.77
N GLN A 93 4.18 9.70 7.29
CA GLN A 93 3.05 10.19 8.09
C GLN A 93 2.82 9.29 9.31
N LYS A 94 2.05 9.78 10.30
CA LYS A 94 1.69 9.00 11.48
C LYS A 94 0.84 7.77 11.15
N THR A 95 -0.05 7.92 10.17
CA THR A 95 -0.86 6.83 9.60
C THR A 95 -0.53 6.67 8.13
N HIS A 96 -0.55 5.42 7.68
CA HIS A 96 -0.37 5.03 6.28
C HIS A 96 -1.56 4.21 5.76
N PHE A 97 -2.60 4.05 6.58
CA PHE A 97 -3.86 3.41 6.22
C PHE A 97 -4.89 4.52 6.07
N HIS A 98 -5.48 4.64 4.88
CA HIS A 98 -6.43 5.69 4.58
C HIS A 98 -7.67 5.09 3.89
N ASP A 99 -8.83 5.38 4.44
CA ASP A 99 -10.11 5.15 3.77
C ASP A 99 -10.45 6.42 2.99
N LEU A 100 -10.46 6.34 1.66
CA LEU A 100 -10.74 7.50 0.81
C LEU A 100 -12.25 7.63 0.60
N THR A 101 -12.70 8.87 0.43
CA THR A 101 -14.12 9.20 0.22
C THR A 101 -14.68 8.67 -1.11
N CYS A 102 -13.82 8.21 -2.02
CA CYS A 102 -14.21 7.61 -3.29
C CYS A 102 -14.64 6.13 -3.20
N GLY A 103 -14.70 5.54 -2.01
CA GLY A 103 -15.14 4.16 -1.80
C GLY A 103 -14.03 3.09 -1.90
N ALA A 104 -12.77 3.54 -1.93
CA ALA A 104 -11.61 2.67 -1.88
C ALA A 104 -10.65 3.10 -0.77
N SER A 105 -9.90 2.16 -0.25
CA SER A 105 -8.90 2.37 0.79
C SER A 105 -7.50 2.12 0.22
N VAL A 106 -6.51 2.82 0.77
CA VAL A 106 -5.11 2.74 0.35
C VAL A 106 -4.19 2.52 1.54
N ILE A 107 -3.21 1.63 1.37
CA ILE A 107 -2.08 1.44 2.29
C ILE A 107 -0.82 1.94 1.60
N LEU A 108 -0.19 2.97 2.17
CA LEU A 108 1.03 3.58 1.65
C LEU A 108 2.25 3.00 2.35
N GLY A 109 2.79 1.88 1.87
CA GLY A 109 4.01 1.30 2.40
C GLY A 109 5.21 2.23 2.22
N ASN A 110 5.99 2.45 3.27
CA ASN A 110 7.19 3.31 3.21
C ASN A 110 8.30 2.76 2.30
N ASN A 111 8.14 1.53 1.82
CA ASN A 111 8.99 0.90 0.80
C ASN A 111 8.52 1.17 -0.64
N GLY A 112 7.58 2.10 -0.84
CA GLY A 112 7.04 2.40 -2.17
C GLY A 112 6.05 1.35 -2.68
N PHE A 113 5.62 0.42 -1.83
CA PHE A 113 4.55 -0.50 -2.17
C PHE A 113 3.23 0.11 -1.71
N ILE A 114 2.32 0.31 -2.64
CA ILE A 114 1.02 0.93 -2.41
C ILE A 114 -0.06 -0.09 -2.70
N TRP A 115 -0.91 -0.38 -1.72
CA TRP A 115 -2.00 -1.32 -1.87
C TRP A 115 -3.32 -0.58 -1.92
N ILE A 116 -4.11 -0.83 -2.97
CA ILE A 116 -5.41 -0.22 -3.20
C ILE A 116 -6.46 -1.33 -3.12
N TYR A 117 -7.48 -1.15 -2.28
CA TYR A 117 -8.49 -2.18 -2.04
C TYR A 117 -9.87 -1.53 -1.82
N PRO A 118 -10.98 -2.24 -2.09
CA PRO A 118 -12.31 -1.69 -1.83
C PRO A 118 -12.49 -1.44 -0.33
N THR A 119 -13.11 -0.31 0.04
CA THR A 119 -13.34 0.00 1.45
C THR A 119 -14.35 -1.00 2.03
N PRO A 120 -14.03 -1.72 3.12
CA PRO A 120 -14.95 -2.69 3.71
C PRO A 120 -16.21 -2.00 4.24
N LYS A 121 -17.39 -2.54 3.92
CA LYS A 121 -18.68 -2.06 4.47
C LYS A 121 -18.80 -2.29 5.99
N GLN A 122 -18.11 -3.30 6.50
CA GLN A 122 -17.98 -3.58 7.92
C GLN A 122 -16.49 -3.66 8.26
N LYS A 123 -16.03 -2.82 9.19
CA LYS A 123 -14.71 -2.96 9.79
C LYS A 123 -14.78 -4.09 10.80
N ASN A 124 -14.46 -5.30 10.38
CA ASN A 124 -14.34 -6.43 11.29
C ASN A 124 -13.03 -6.28 12.08
N GLU A 125 -13.07 -5.51 13.15
CA GLU A 125 -11.91 -5.27 14.03
C GLU A 125 -11.40 -6.58 14.68
N GLU A 126 -12.23 -7.62 14.74
CA GLU A 126 -11.94 -8.89 15.40
C GLU A 126 -11.26 -9.95 14.50
N ALA A 127 -11.29 -9.80 13.16
CA ALA A 127 -10.89 -10.88 12.24
C ALA A 127 -9.36 -11.01 12.00
N GLY A 128 -8.55 -10.17 12.64
CA GLY A 128 -7.08 -10.29 12.68
C GLY A 128 -6.36 -10.34 11.33
N GLY A 129 -6.99 -9.92 10.24
CA GLY A 129 -6.36 -9.87 8.92
C GLY A 129 -5.98 -11.23 8.32
N PHE A 130 -6.54 -12.34 8.81
CA PHE A 130 -6.25 -13.69 8.28
C PHE A 130 -7.38 -14.28 7.41
N ILE A 131 -8.60 -13.74 7.51
CA ILE A 131 -9.72 -14.13 6.64
C ILE A 131 -9.84 -13.09 5.53
N THR A 132 -9.59 -13.52 4.29
CA THR A 132 -9.74 -12.67 3.11
C THR A 132 -11.12 -12.90 2.49
N ASN A 133 -11.88 -11.83 2.28
CA ASN A 133 -13.14 -11.93 1.55
C ASN A 133 -12.82 -12.13 0.05
N LEU A 134 -13.20 -13.30 -0.49
CA LEU A 134 -13.00 -13.67 -1.89
C LEU A 134 -14.26 -13.46 -2.74
N GLU A 135 -15.29 -12.82 -2.19
CA GLU A 135 -16.47 -12.44 -2.95
C GLU A 135 -16.09 -11.51 -4.13
N PRO A 136 -16.78 -11.64 -5.27
CA PRO A 136 -16.52 -10.78 -6.42
C PRO A 136 -16.67 -9.30 -6.08
N VAL A 137 -15.63 -8.52 -6.34
CA VAL A 137 -15.67 -7.06 -6.17
C VAL A 137 -16.55 -6.45 -7.28
N PRO A 138 -17.53 -5.58 -6.93
CA PRO A 138 -18.40 -4.91 -7.90
C PRO A 138 -17.62 -4.15 -8.98
N LEU A 139 -18.24 -3.97 -10.16
CA LEU A 139 -17.60 -3.26 -11.27
C LEU A 139 -17.29 -1.79 -10.91
N SER A 140 -18.21 -1.11 -10.20
CA SER A 140 -18.00 0.26 -9.71
C SER A 140 -16.73 0.40 -8.87
N ASP A 141 -16.51 -0.54 -7.95
CA ASP A 141 -15.38 -0.49 -7.03
C ASP A 141 -14.08 -0.78 -7.77
N ARG A 142 -14.11 -1.69 -8.75
CA ARG A 142 -12.97 -1.99 -9.64
C ARG A 142 -12.61 -0.79 -10.52
N GLU A 143 -13.57 -0.02 -10.98
CA GLU A 143 -13.33 1.22 -11.73
C GLU A 143 -12.64 2.27 -10.87
N VAL A 144 -13.10 2.46 -9.62
CA VAL A 144 -12.46 3.37 -8.66
C VAL A 144 -11.01 2.95 -8.40
N ILE A 145 -10.77 1.66 -8.11
CA ILE A 145 -9.43 1.11 -7.87
C ILE A 145 -8.53 1.30 -9.09
N SER A 146 -9.04 1.04 -10.30
CA SER A 146 -8.29 1.19 -11.55
C SER A 146 -7.91 2.64 -11.82
N ARG A 147 -8.84 3.57 -11.55
CA ARG A 147 -8.61 5.02 -11.67
C ARG A 147 -7.56 5.48 -10.66
N LEU A 148 -7.69 5.10 -9.38
CA LEU A 148 -6.69 5.41 -8.35
C LEU A 148 -5.29 4.87 -8.72
N ARG A 149 -5.21 3.64 -9.24
CA ARG A 149 -3.95 3.06 -9.71
C ARG A 149 -3.30 3.94 -10.77
N ASN A 150 -4.07 4.44 -11.75
CA ASN A 150 -3.54 5.30 -12.79
C ASN A 150 -3.15 6.68 -12.26
N CYS A 151 -3.92 7.26 -11.33
CA CYS A 151 -3.56 8.52 -10.65
C CYS A 151 -2.24 8.39 -9.86
N ILE A 152 -2.04 7.30 -9.12
CA ILE A 152 -0.80 7.04 -8.38
C ILE A 152 0.40 6.91 -9.33
N VAL A 153 0.23 6.22 -10.47
CA VAL A 153 1.26 6.14 -11.50
C VAL A 153 1.56 7.52 -12.09
N ALA A 154 0.54 8.34 -12.38
CA ALA A 154 0.72 9.70 -12.87
C ALA A 154 1.50 10.60 -11.90
N LEU A 155 1.12 10.59 -10.63
CA LEU A 155 1.84 11.31 -9.59
C LEU A 155 3.30 10.83 -9.48
N ALA A 156 3.53 9.52 -9.55
CA ALA A 156 4.86 8.95 -9.44
C ALA A 156 5.77 9.31 -10.63
N GLU A 157 5.26 9.26 -11.86
CA GLU A 157 6.01 9.66 -13.06
C GLU A 157 6.39 11.14 -13.05
N GLN A 158 5.50 11.98 -12.53
CA GLN A 158 5.71 13.42 -12.36
C GLN A 158 6.43 13.78 -11.04
N LYS A 159 7.01 12.78 -10.36
CA LYS A 159 7.80 12.92 -9.14
C LYS A 159 7.08 13.70 -8.02
N GLN A 160 5.76 13.57 -7.95
CA GLN A 160 4.97 14.15 -6.86
C GLN A 160 4.98 13.24 -5.65
N MET A 161 4.97 13.87 -4.47
CA MET A 161 4.88 13.16 -3.19
C MET A 161 3.49 12.54 -3.04
N LEU A 162 3.45 11.29 -2.59
CA LEU A 162 2.26 10.48 -2.41
C LEU A 162 1.86 10.46 -0.94
N TYR A 163 0.64 10.92 -0.69
CA TYR A 163 -0.11 10.87 0.56
C TYR A 163 -1.61 10.97 0.25
N ASP A 164 -2.44 10.68 1.24
CA ASP A 164 -3.90 10.67 1.13
C ASP A 164 -4.50 11.85 0.35
N THR A 165 -4.17 13.09 0.72
CA THR A 165 -4.73 14.28 0.06
C THR A 165 -4.29 14.40 -1.40
N SER A 166 -3.00 14.17 -1.69
CA SER A 166 -2.48 14.24 -3.07
C SER A 166 -3.13 13.22 -4.00
N ILE A 167 -3.38 12.01 -3.50
CA ILE A 167 -4.01 10.93 -4.25
C ILE A 167 -5.48 11.25 -4.47
N LEU A 168 -6.18 11.75 -3.45
CA LEU A 168 -7.58 12.13 -3.55
C LEU A 168 -7.82 13.27 -4.54
N TYR A 169 -6.98 14.32 -4.51
CA TYR A 169 -7.12 15.42 -5.45
C TYR A 169 -6.79 15.02 -6.89
N CYS A 170 -5.79 14.15 -7.08
CA CYS A 170 -5.53 13.59 -8.39
C CYS A 170 -6.67 12.70 -8.90
N TYR A 171 -7.31 11.95 -7.99
CA TYR A 171 -8.53 11.20 -8.31
C TYR A 171 -9.66 12.13 -8.75
N GLU A 172 -9.93 13.20 -7.99
CA GLU A 172 -10.97 14.19 -8.33
C GLU A 172 -10.69 14.89 -9.67
N ALA A 173 -9.46 15.34 -9.92
CA ALA A 173 -9.06 15.94 -11.20
C ALA A 173 -9.24 14.96 -12.37
N SER A 174 -8.98 13.67 -12.14
CA SER A 174 -9.16 12.63 -13.16
C SER A 174 -10.61 12.44 -13.58
N LEU A 175 -11.61 12.80 -12.75
CA LEU A 175 -13.03 12.62 -13.05
C LEU A 175 -13.49 13.42 -14.28
N SER A 176 -12.74 14.46 -14.66
CA SER A 176 -12.94 15.19 -15.92
C SER A 176 -12.73 14.31 -17.18
N HIS A 177 -12.08 13.16 -17.03
CA HIS A 177 -11.84 12.19 -18.10
C HIS A 177 -12.75 10.96 -17.93
N GLU A 178 -13.67 10.76 -18.90
CA GLU A 178 -14.63 9.65 -18.90
C GLU A 178 -13.93 8.29 -18.91
N GLN A 179 -12.93 8.09 -19.77
CA GLN A 179 -12.27 6.79 -19.94
C GLN A 179 -11.03 6.68 -19.03
N ILE A 180 -11.03 5.69 -18.12
CA ILE A 180 -9.93 5.43 -17.17
C ILE A 180 -8.59 5.18 -17.89
N LYS A 181 -8.62 4.56 -19.07
CA LYS A 181 -7.42 4.27 -19.87
C LYS A 181 -6.73 5.53 -20.40
N ASP A 182 -7.45 6.64 -20.55
CA ASP A 182 -6.86 7.89 -21.03
C ASP A 182 -5.93 8.51 -20.00
N LEU A 183 -6.07 8.16 -18.72
CA LEU A 183 -5.16 8.57 -17.64
C LEU A 183 -3.75 7.97 -17.76
N LEU A 184 -3.51 7.08 -18.73
CA LEU A 184 -2.20 6.55 -19.07
C LEU A 184 -1.50 7.35 -20.18
N LYS A 185 -2.19 8.31 -20.80
CA LYS A 185 -1.60 9.18 -21.84
C LYS A 185 -0.74 10.25 -21.15
N PRO A 186 0.51 10.47 -21.58
CA PRO A 186 1.41 11.42 -20.93
C PRO A 186 0.83 12.84 -20.80
N GLU A 187 0.14 13.32 -21.84
CA GLU A 187 -0.52 14.63 -21.85
C GLU A 187 -1.61 14.77 -20.77
N VAL A 188 -2.37 13.69 -20.55
CA VAL A 188 -3.43 13.65 -19.54
C VAL A 188 -2.81 13.56 -18.15
N MET A 189 -1.77 12.75 -17.98
CA MET A 189 -1.05 12.62 -16.71
C MET A 189 -0.45 13.95 -16.26
N GLU A 190 0.21 14.68 -17.17
CA GLU A 190 0.76 15.99 -16.88
C GLU A 190 -0.35 16.99 -16.48
N LYS A 191 -1.46 17.00 -17.21
CA LYS A 191 -2.60 17.89 -16.93
C LYS A 191 -3.21 17.64 -15.54
N ILE A 192 -3.58 16.40 -15.23
CA ILE A 192 -4.24 16.08 -13.95
C ILE A 192 -3.29 16.31 -12.76
N VAL A 193 -1.99 16.06 -12.94
CA VAL A 193 -0.99 16.29 -11.88
C VAL A 193 -0.75 17.78 -11.69
N LEU A 194 -0.75 18.58 -12.75
CA LEU A 194 -0.63 20.04 -12.66
C LEU A 194 -1.80 20.64 -11.88
N GLU A 195 -3.03 20.24 -12.21
CA GLU A 195 -4.25 20.66 -11.50
C GLU A 195 -4.20 20.25 -10.02
N THR A 196 -3.77 19.01 -9.74
CA THR A 196 -3.56 18.52 -8.38
C THR A 196 -2.57 19.40 -7.61
N ARG A 197 -1.44 19.75 -8.24
CA ARG A 197 -0.40 20.56 -7.62
C ARG A 197 -0.89 21.98 -7.32
N GLN A 198 -1.62 22.60 -8.24
CA GLN A 198 -2.21 23.93 -8.04
C GLN A 198 -3.14 23.92 -6.82
N ARG A 199 -4.04 22.94 -6.76
CA ARG A 199 -4.97 22.81 -5.63
C ARG A 199 -4.27 22.54 -4.29
N LEU A 200 -3.19 21.76 -4.29
CA LEU A 200 -2.39 21.55 -3.08
C LEU A 200 -1.72 22.84 -2.60
N LEU A 201 -1.21 23.68 -3.52
CA LEU A 201 -0.60 24.97 -3.18
C LEU A 201 -1.63 25.95 -2.59
N GLU A 202 -2.86 25.96 -3.11
CA GLU A 202 -3.95 26.81 -2.60
C GLU A 202 -4.37 26.49 -1.16
N LEU A 203 -4.13 25.25 -0.70
CA LEU A 203 -4.40 24.84 0.68
C LEU A 203 -3.26 25.14 1.66
N GLU A 204 -2.05 25.32 1.13
CA GLU A 204 -0.86 25.63 1.93
C GLU A 204 -0.66 27.15 2.11
N GLY A 205 -1.31 27.98 1.29
CA GLY A 205 -1.33 29.45 1.38
C GLY A 205 -2.42 30.00 2.28
#